data_AF-A0A1I0E6B8-F1
#
_entry.id   AF-A0A1I0E6B8-F1
#
_cell.length_a   1.000
_cell.length_b   1.000
_cell.length_c   1.000
_cell.angle_alpha   90.00
_cell.angle_beta   90.00
_cell.angle_gamma   90.00
#
_symmetry.space_group_name_H-M   'P 1'
#
loop_
_entity.id
_entity.type
_entity.pdbx_description
1 polymer ?
#
loop_
_entity_poly.entity_id
_entity_poly.type
_entity_poly.pdbx_seq_one_letter_code
_entity_poly.pdbx_strand_id
1 'polypeptide(L)'
;MQYLILYIETPNPGDFSYDSSQTWNSIENCLAKLCKRNKDTKKLGKSCWMIPLQGELPSIAEAVYLAKRAGFPYETLYFDKKDDWVSFP
;
A
#
# COMPACT_ATOMS: atom_id res chain seq x y z
N MET A 1 -0.40 16.76 -9.00
CA MET A 1 0.40 15.52 -8.86
C MET A 1 -0.56 14.46 -8.39
N GLN A 2 -0.69 13.38 -9.14
CA GLN A 2 -1.74 12.38 -8.93
C GLN A 2 -1.26 11.34 -7.92
N TYR A 3 -2.15 10.95 -7.03
CA TYR A 3 -1.87 10.00 -5.96
C TYR A 3 -2.88 8.87 -5.97
N LEU A 4 -2.45 7.76 -5.40
CA LEU A 4 -3.26 6.59 -5.13
C LEU A 4 -3.09 6.22 -3.65
N ILE A 5 -4.20 6.12 -2.92
CA ILE A 5 -4.23 5.40 -1.66
C ILE A 5 -4.40 3.92 -1.99
N LEU A 6 -3.47 3.10 -1.54
CA LEU A 6 -3.56 1.66 -1.55
C LEU A 6 -3.86 1.19 -0.13
N TYR A 7 -5.02 0.57 0.05
CA TYR A 7 -5.38 -0.14 1.26
C TYR A 7 -5.41 -1.64 0.98
N ILE A 8 -4.75 -2.44 1.82
CA ILE A 8 -4.75 -3.91 1.71
C ILE A 8 -5.26 -4.47 3.03
N GLU A 9 -6.37 -5.16 3.02
CA GLU A 9 -6.91 -5.77 4.23
C GLU A 9 -6.01 -6.92 4.68
N THR A 10 -5.50 -6.81 5.90
CA THR A 10 -4.85 -7.94 6.55
C THR A 10 -5.92 -8.84 7.17
N PRO A 11 -5.88 -10.16 6.94
CA PRO A 11 -6.74 -11.10 7.66
C PRO A 11 -6.68 -10.90 9.18
N ASN A 12 -7.76 -11.29 9.86
CA ASN A 12 -7.81 -11.21 11.31
C ASN A 12 -6.66 -12.03 11.95
N PRO A 13 -6.14 -11.60 13.11
CA PRO A 13 -5.13 -12.36 13.83
C PRO A 13 -5.67 -13.76 14.16
N GLY A 14 -5.08 -14.80 13.56
CA GLY A 14 -5.52 -16.20 13.69
C GLY A 14 -5.77 -16.90 12.36
N ASP A 15 -6.10 -16.14 11.30
CA ASP A 15 -6.39 -16.69 9.95
C ASP A 15 -5.17 -16.62 9.01
N PHE A 16 -4.03 -16.16 9.50
CA PHE A 16 -2.80 -16.05 8.71
C PHE A 16 -2.14 -17.42 8.54
N SER A 17 -2.21 -17.96 7.34
CA SER A 17 -1.31 -19.05 6.95
C SER A 17 0.14 -18.56 6.94
N TYR A 18 1.09 -19.50 7.01
CA TYR A 18 2.52 -19.19 6.89
C TYR A 18 2.82 -18.48 5.55
N ASP A 19 2.23 -18.95 4.45
CA ASP A 19 2.43 -18.38 3.11
C ASP A 19 1.81 -16.98 2.98
N SER A 20 0.65 -16.76 3.58
CA SER A 20 0.02 -15.44 3.68
C SER A 20 0.93 -14.47 4.44
N SER A 21 1.55 -14.92 5.53
CA SER A 21 2.47 -14.11 6.34
C SER A 21 3.72 -13.71 5.56
N GLN A 22 4.31 -14.65 4.82
CA GLN A 22 5.46 -14.39 3.94
C GLN A 22 5.12 -13.42 2.81
N THR A 23 3.91 -13.54 2.25
CA THR A 23 3.45 -12.63 1.21
C THR A 23 3.21 -11.22 1.76
N TRP A 24 2.61 -11.11 2.95
CA TRP A 24 2.46 -9.82 3.65
C TRP A 24 3.79 -9.14 3.91
N ASN A 25 4.77 -9.89 4.43
CA ASN A 25 6.13 -9.36 4.64
C ASN A 25 6.76 -8.87 3.33
N SER A 26 6.50 -9.56 2.22
CA SER A 26 6.98 -9.16 0.90
C SER A 26 6.34 -7.85 0.42
N ILE A 27 5.03 -7.69 0.63
CA ILE A 27 4.29 -6.45 0.36
C ILE A 27 4.85 -5.30 1.20
N GLU A 28 4.99 -5.47 2.51
CA GLU A 28 5.52 -4.44 3.40
C GLU A 28 6.95 -4.05 3.02
N ASN A 29 7.79 -5.02 2.66
CA ASN A 29 9.16 -4.74 2.23
C ASN A 29 9.22 -3.95 0.91
N CYS A 30 8.37 -4.29 -0.07
CA CYS A 30 8.26 -3.55 -1.32
C CYS A 30 7.85 -2.10 -1.06
N LEU A 31 6.77 -1.89 -0.32
CA LEU A 31 6.23 -0.57 -0.01
C LEU A 31 7.15 0.23 0.93
N ALA A 32 7.87 -0.41 1.84
CA ALA A 32 8.88 0.25 2.67
C ALA A 32 10.08 0.75 1.86
N LYS A 33 10.55 -0.03 0.89
CA LYS A 33 11.60 0.43 -0.06
C LYS A 33 11.10 1.61 -0.88
N LEU A 34 9.84 1.59 -1.28
CA LEU A 34 9.17 2.69 -1.97
C LEU A 34 9.15 3.98 -1.11
N CYS A 35 8.73 3.87 0.16
CA CYS A 35 8.77 5.01 1.10
C CYS A 35 10.18 5.57 1.30
N LYS A 36 11.22 4.72 1.25
CA LYS A 36 12.61 5.16 1.39
C LYS A 36 13.14 5.89 0.16
N ARG A 37 12.73 5.47 -1.06
CA ARG A 37 13.20 6.08 -2.31
C ARG A 37 12.43 7.33 -2.70
N ASN A 38 11.14 7.38 -2.37
CA ASN A 38 10.25 8.47 -2.76
C ASN A 38 9.65 9.14 -1.52
N LYS A 39 10.06 10.39 -1.27
CA LYS A 39 9.65 11.19 -0.11
C LYS A 39 8.17 11.56 -0.11
N ASP A 40 7.51 11.52 -1.27
CA ASP A 40 6.08 11.80 -1.39
C ASP A 40 5.21 10.55 -1.11
N THR A 41 5.82 9.37 -1.00
CA THR A 41 5.11 8.17 -0.53
C THR A 41 5.00 8.20 0.99
N LYS A 42 3.79 8.03 1.51
CA LYS A 42 3.52 8.03 2.96
C LYS A 42 2.80 6.75 3.39
N LYS A 43 3.21 6.17 4.52
CA LYS A 43 2.42 5.13 5.21
C LYS A 43 1.40 5.84 6.10
N LEU A 44 0.11 5.67 5.82
CA LEU A 44 -1.00 6.31 6.55
C LEU A 44 -1.50 5.45 7.73
N GLY A 45 -1.20 4.15 7.70
CA GLY A 45 -1.58 3.20 8.74
C GLY A 45 -0.92 1.84 8.54
N LYS A 46 -1.29 0.83 9.32
CA LYS A 46 -0.67 -0.52 9.25
C LYS A 46 -0.71 -1.11 7.83
N SER A 47 -1.82 -0.89 7.13
CA SER A 47 -2.09 -1.49 5.83
C SER A 47 -2.55 -0.48 4.78
N CYS A 48 -2.15 0.78 4.94
CA CYS A 48 -2.58 1.89 4.09
C CYS A 48 -1.39 2.75 3.69
N TRP A 49 -1.24 3.01 2.39
CA TRP A 49 -0.15 3.79 1.82
C TRP A 49 -0.70 4.79 0.81
N MET A 50 -0.19 6.01 0.86
CA MET A 50 -0.39 7.04 -0.16
C MET A 50 0.83 7.05 -1.07
N ILE A 51 0.62 6.81 -2.36
CA ILE A 51 1.68 6.62 -3.34
C ILE A 51 1.46 7.58 -4.51
N PRO A 52 2.47 8.38 -4.91
CA PRO A 52 2.37 9.18 -6.13
C PRO A 52 2.37 8.26 -7.36
N LEU A 53 1.46 8.49 -8.30
CA LEU A 53 1.35 7.63 -9.48
C LEU A 53 2.54 7.76 -10.44
N GLN A 54 3.14 8.94 -10.50
CA GLN A 54 4.22 9.22 -11.42
C GLN A 54 5.48 8.45 -11.02
N GLY A 55 5.86 7.46 -11.83
CA GLY A 55 7.07 6.67 -11.64
C GLY A 55 6.93 5.45 -10.71
N GLU A 56 5.82 5.32 -9.98
CA GLU A 56 5.66 4.26 -8.96
C GLU A 56 4.62 3.18 -9.32
N LEU A 57 4.00 3.28 -10.50
CA LEU A 57 3.09 2.25 -11.04
C LEU A 57 3.63 0.83 -10.92
N PRO A 58 4.92 0.53 -11.21
CA PRO A 58 5.44 -0.83 -11.07
C PRO A 58 5.36 -1.36 -9.64
N SER A 59 5.65 -0.53 -8.63
CA SER A 59 5.59 -0.96 -7.23
C SER A 59 4.16 -1.07 -6.71
N ILE A 60 3.25 -0.23 -7.20
CA ILE A 60 1.81 -0.39 -6.95
C ILE A 60 1.34 -1.73 -7.52
N ALA A 61 1.70 -2.03 -8.77
CA ALA A 61 1.32 -3.26 -9.45
C ALA A 61 1.89 -4.51 -8.75
N GLU A 62 3.14 -4.45 -8.27
CA GLU A 62 3.76 -5.54 -7.50
C GLU A 62 3.00 -5.78 -6.18
N ALA A 63 2.71 -4.73 -5.42
CA ALA A 63 1.97 -4.84 -4.16
C ALA A 63 0.57 -5.43 -4.37
N VAL A 64 -0.15 -4.95 -5.39
CA VAL A 64 -1.49 -5.46 -5.76
C VAL A 64 -1.43 -6.91 -6.24
N TYR A 65 -0.41 -7.28 -7.02
CA TYR A 65 -0.22 -8.66 -7.48
C TYR A 65 0.00 -9.61 -6.30
N LEU A 66 0.86 -9.24 -5.36
CA LEU A 66 1.13 -10.02 -4.15
C LEU A 66 -0.13 -10.14 -3.28
N ALA A 67 -0.87 -9.06 -3.09
CA ALA A 67 -2.13 -9.06 -2.34
C ALA A 67 -3.14 -10.02 -2.98
N LYS A 68 -3.35 -9.92 -4.30
CA LYS A 68 -4.24 -10.80 -5.06
C LYS A 68 -3.81 -12.27 -4.97
N ARG A 69 -2.50 -12.54 -5.05
CA ARG A 69 -1.95 -13.90 -4.92
C ARG A 69 -2.21 -14.52 -3.55
N ALA A 70 -2.16 -13.71 -2.49
CA ALA A 70 -2.46 -14.15 -1.13
C ALA A 70 -3.95 -14.13 -0.78
N GLY A 71 -4.82 -13.69 -1.69
CA GLY A 71 -6.25 -13.54 -1.42
C GLY A 71 -6.59 -12.38 -0.48
N PHE A 72 -5.69 -11.41 -0.31
CA PHE A 72 -5.95 -10.23 0.51
C PHE A 72 -6.84 -9.26 -0.27
N PRO A 73 -8.01 -8.88 0.27
CA PRO A 73 -8.80 -7.78 -0.29
C PRO A 73 -7.95 -6.50 -0.33
N TYR A 74 -8.13 -5.70 -1.36
CA TYR A 74 -7.47 -4.41 -1.47
C TYR A 74 -8.39 -3.40 -2.14
N GLU A 75 -8.23 -2.15 -1.75
CA GLU A 75 -8.93 -1.01 -2.34
C GLU A 75 -7.92 0.03 -2.81
N THR A 76 -8.27 0.71 -3.89
CA THR A 76 -7.51 1.83 -4.40
C THR A 76 -8.37 3.06 -4.53
N LEU A 77 -7.89 4.18 -3.99
CA LEU A 77 -8.54 5.48 -4.13
C LEU A 77 -7.61 6.43 -4.87
N TYR A 78 -8.09 6.98 -5.98
CA TYR A 78 -7.37 7.92 -6.82
C TYR A 78 -7.74 9.37 -6.48
N PHE A 79 -6.76 10.26 -6.44
CA PHE A 79 -7.00 11.69 -6.25
C PHE A 79 -5.87 12.59 -6.80
N ASP A 80 -6.23 13.82 -7.18
CA ASP A 80 -5.36 14.74 -7.94
C ASP A 80 -4.72 15.88 -7.11
N LYS A 81 -5.03 15.99 -5.80
CA LYS A 81 -4.59 17.11 -4.95
C LYS A 81 -3.73 16.69 -3.76
N LYS A 82 -2.70 17.48 -3.46
CA LYS A 82 -1.80 17.33 -2.31
C LYS A 82 -2.51 17.88 -1.05
N ASP A 83 -2.81 16.98 -0.10
CA ASP A 83 -2.75 17.15 1.36
C ASP A 83 -3.53 18.26 2.12
N ASP A 84 -4.59 18.90 1.59
CA ASP A 84 -5.41 19.78 2.47
C ASP A 84 -6.27 19.00 3.49
N TRP A 85 -6.39 17.67 3.36
CA TRP A 85 -7.38 16.87 4.11
C TRP A 85 -6.76 16.01 5.21
N VAL A 86 -5.43 15.91 5.26
CA VAL A 86 -4.69 15.09 6.26
C VAL A 86 -4.51 15.84 7.59
N SER A 87 -5.01 17.08 7.67
CA SER A 87 -4.92 17.97 8.85
C SER A 87 -6.26 18.16 9.56
N PHE A 88 -7.14 17.15 9.59
CA PHE A 88 -8.25 17.17 10.55
C PHE A 88 -7.71 16.76 11.93
N PRO A 89 -7.77 17.65 12.94
CA PRO A 89 -7.32 17.36 14.30
C PRO A 89 -8.16 16.28 14.99
#